data_AF-A0A960DPL3-F1
#
_entry.id   AF-A0A960DPL3-F1
#
_cell.length_a   1.000
_cell.length_b   1.000
_cell.length_c   1.000
_cell.angle_alpha   90.00
_cell.angle_beta   90.00
_cell.angle_gamma   90.00
#
_symmetry.space_group_name_H-M   'P 1'
#
loop_
_entity.id
_entity.type
_entity.pdbx_description
1 polymer ?
#
loop_
_entity_poly.entity_id
_entity_poly.type
_entity_poly.pdbx_seq_one_letter_code
_entity_poly.pdbx_strand_id
1 'polypeptide(L)'
;AGKVVRATWRLPRVGPVIAKRRFATRLGWQANRLSPGQVMDAVGPLLQDVTIFRSPRRRSFAVPGTADGQFEGVHRSHWWLVGTVR
;
A
#
# COMPACT_ATOMS: atom_id res chain seq x y z
N ALA A 1 -7.75 -10.23 -16.11
CA ALA A 1 -8.51 -9.93 -14.87
C ALA A 1 -8.78 -8.43 -14.62
N GLY A 2 -7.82 -7.51 -14.80
CA GLY A 2 -7.99 -6.08 -14.43
C GLY A 2 -8.95 -5.22 -15.28
N LYS A 3 -9.24 -5.59 -16.54
CA LYS A 3 -10.22 -4.87 -17.39
C LYS A 3 -11.66 -5.07 -16.92
N VAL A 4 -12.01 -6.29 -16.50
CA VAL A 4 -13.36 -6.64 -16.07
C VAL A 4 -13.73 -5.90 -14.78
N VAL A 5 -12.82 -5.86 -13.80
CA VAL A 5 -13.02 -5.14 -12.54
C VAL A 5 -13.26 -3.64 -12.78
N ARG A 6 -12.50 -3.01 -13.67
CA ARG A 6 -12.67 -1.58 -14.01
C ARG A 6 -14.00 -1.27 -14.71
N ALA A 7 -14.53 -2.21 -15.49
CA ALA A 7 -15.83 -2.06 -16.13
C ALA A 7 -16.98 -2.13 -15.09
N THR A 8 -16.85 -2.99 -14.08
CA THR A 8 -17.90 -3.16 -13.05
C THR A 8 -18.09 -1.93 -12.17
N TRP A 9 -17.04 -1.13 -11.93
CA TRP A 9 -17.11 0.10 -11.15
C TRP A 9 -17.81 1.28 -11.86
N ARG A 10 -18.06 1.19 -13.18
CA ARG A 10 -18.73 2.23 -13.97
C ARG A 10 -20.26 2.08 -14.07
N LEU A 11 -20.86 1.03 -13.49
CA LEU A 11 -22.32 0.86 -13.50
C LEU A 11 -22.97 1.51 -12.26
N PRO A 12 -23.78 2.58 -12.41
CA PRO A 12 -24.27 3.41 -11.30
C PRO A 12 -25.26 2.72 -10.36
N ARG A 13 -25.80 1.54 -10.72
CA ARG A 13 -26.80 0.81 -9.91
C ARG A 13 -26.24 -0.30 -9.02
N VAL A 14 -24.98 -0.72 -9.22
CA VAL A 14 -24.42 -1.89 -8.52
C VAL A 14 -23.41 -1.48 -7.44
N GLY A 15 -22.84 -0.28 -7.53
CA GLY A 15 -21.93 0.30 -6.53
C GLY A 15 -22.50 0.29 -5.10
N PRO A 16 -23.75 0.73 -4.85
CA PRO A 16 -24.34 0.73 -3.51
C PRO A 16 -24.59 -0.67 -2.94
N VAL A 17 -24.89 -1.65 -3.80
CA VAL A 17 -25.19 -3.03 -3.39
C VAL A 17 -23.92 -3.82 -3.10
N ILE A 18 -22.86 -3.59 -3.88
CA ILE A 18 -21.54 -4.18 -3.66
C ILE A 18 -20.88 -3.57 -2.43
N ALA A 19 -20.98 -2.25 -2.22
CA ALA A 19 -20.41 -1.57 -1.05
C ALA A 19 -20.99 -2.06 0.30
N LYS A 20 -22.23 -2.59 0.30
CA LYS A 20 -22.85 -3.23 1.49
C LYS A 20 -22.30 -4.64 1.79
N ARG A 21 -21.59 -5.28 0.85
CA ARG A 21 -20.98 -6.59 1.07
C ARG A 21 -19.63 -6.41 1.75
N ARG A 22 -19.53 -6.86 3.00
CA ARG A 22 -18.34 -6.81 3.87
C ARG A 22 -17.04 -7.24 3.17
N PHE A 23 -17.12 -8.18 2.23
CA PHE A 23 -16.00 -8.62 1.40
C PHE A 23 -15.53 -7.58 0.38
N ALA A 24 -16.43 -6.89 -0.31
CA ALA A 24 -16.06 -5.85 -1.27
C ALA A 24 -15.48 -4.61 -0.57
N THR A 25 -16.02 -4.24 0.60
CA THR A 25 -15.44 -3.20 1.46
C THR A 25 -14.03 -3.59 1.91
N ARG A 26 -13.80 -4.85 2.32
CA ARG A 26 -12.46 -5.35 2.67
C ARG A 26 -11.51 -5.36 1.48
N LEU A 27 -11.96 -5.76 0.29
CA LEU A 27 -11.15 -5.74 -0.93
C LEU A 27 -10.82 -4.30 -1.36
N GLY A 28 -11.76 -3.36 -1.26
CA GLY A 28 -11.51 -1.94 -1.47
C GLY A 28 -10.49 -1.39 -0.47
N TRP A 29 -10.60 -1.77 0.81
CA TRP A 29 -9.61 -1.42 1.83
C TRP A 29 -8.23 -2.04 1.59
N GLN A 30 -8.16 -3.29 1.12
CA GLN A 30 -6.88 -3.90 0.73
C GLN A 30 -6.29 -3.22 -0.51
N ALA A 31 -7.13 -2.83 -1.47
CA ALA A 31 -6.71 -2.13 -2.70
C ALA A 31 -6.27 -0.68 -2.43
N ASN A 32 -6.80 -0.04 -1.39
CA ASN A 32 -6.38 1.28 -0.92
C ASN A 32 -5.12 1.24 -0.02
N ARG A 33 -4.52 0.07 0.21
CA ARG A 33 -3.22 0.03 0.88
C ARG A 33 -2.15 0.56 -0.06
N LEU A 34 -1.63 1.74 0.24
CA LEU A 34 -0.48 2.29 -0.45
C LEU A 34 0.71 1.34 -0.27
N SER A 35 1.36 1.02 -1.39
CA SER A 35 2.67 0.38 -1.37
C SER A 35 3.76 1.41 -1.06
N PRO A 36 4.92 1.00 -0.54
CA PRO A 36 6.01 1.94 -0.27
C PRO A 36 6.46 2.70 -1.51
N GLY A 37 6.47 2.06 -2.69
CA GLY A 37 6.78 2.74 -3.96
C GLY A 37 5.81 3.89 -4.26
N GLN A 38 4.51 3.65 -4.13
CA GLN A 38 3.50 4.70 -4.36
C GLN A 38 3.61 5.87 -3.38
N VAL A 39 4.02 5.60 -2.13
CA VAL A 39 4.30 6.67 -1.17
C VAL A 39 5.54 7.45 -1.60
N MET A 40 6.62 6.77 -1.99
CA MET A 40 7.84 7.42 -2.47
C MET A 40 7.64 8.23 -3.75
N ASP A 41 6.76 7.80 -4.66
CA ASP A 41 6.41 8.59 -5.83
C ASP A 41 5.78 9.95 -5.45
N ALA A 42 5.04 9.99 -4.34
CA ALA A 42 4.34 11.20 -3.89
C ALA A 42 5.18 12.11 -2.99
N VAL A 43 5.94 11.53 -2.05
CA VAL A 43 6.67 12.30 -1.02
C VAL A 43 8.19 12.15 -1.08
N GLY A 44 8.73 11.26 -1.92
CA GLY A 44 10.16 11.00 -2.04
C GLY A 44 11.03 12.24 -2.28
N PRO A 45 10.61 13.21 -3.11
CA PRO A 45 11.38 14.45 -3.31
C PRO A 45 11.54 15.31 -2.04
N LEU A 46 10.66 15.13 -1.04
CA LEU A 46 10.63 15.90 0.21
C LEU A 46 11.42 15.23 1.34
N LEU A 47 11.86 13.98 1.14
CA LEU A 47 12.48 13.17 2.18
C LEU A 47 13.94 12.83 1.85
N GLN A 48 14.73 12.61 2.88
CA GLN A 48 16.09 12.07 2.81
C GLN A 48 16.29 10.99 3.87
N ASP A 49 17.37 10.21 3.74
CA ASP A 49 17.75 9.14 4.67
C ASP A 49 16.62 8.13 4.92
N VAL A 50 15.86 7.82 3.86
CA VAL A 50 14.64 7.02 3.96
C VAL A 50 14.96 5.55 4.22
N THR A 51 14.37 4.99 5.26
CA THR A 51 14.39 3.56 5.59
C THR A 51 12.96 3.03 5.64
N ILE A 52 12.72 1.92 4.92
CA ILE A 52 11.46 1.19 4.99
C ILE A 52 11.62 0.03 5.97
N PHE A 53 10.88 0.08 7.08
CA PHE A 53 10.85 -0.99 8.06
C PHE A 53 9.76 -2.01 7.74
N ARG A 54 10.14 -3.29 7.76
CA ARG A 54 9.24 -4.42 7.54
C ARG A 54 9.44 -5.52 8.57
N SER A 55 8.50 -6.46 8.59
CA SER A 55 8.70 -7.72 9.30
C SER A 55 9.89 -8.50 8.71
N PRO A 56 10.71 -9.17 9.54
CA PRO A 56 11.71 -10.13 9.06
C PRO A 56 11.10 -11.25 8.20
N ARG A 57 9.83 -11.60 8.45
CA ARG A 57 9.09 -12.64 7.72
C ARG A 57 8.54 -12.17 6.36
N ARG A 58 8.86 -10.96 5.92
CA ARG A 58 8.43 -10.40 4.64
C ARG A 58 9.66 -10.05 3.80
N ARG A 59 9.62 -10.28 2.49
CA ARG A 59 10.68 -9.84 1.59
C ARG A 59 10.76 -8.32 1.51
N SER A 60 11.94 -7.80 1.17
CA SER A 60 12.13 -6.38 0.88
C SER A 60 11.18 -5.91 -0.22
N PHE A 61 10.79 -4.64 -0.15
CA PHE A 61 9.98 -3.98 -1.17
C PHE A 61 10.80 -3.48 -2.37
N ALA A 62 12.14 -3.51 -2.28
CA ALA A 62 13.06 -3.13 -3.35
C ALA A 62 12.76 -1.74 -3.96
N VAL A 63 12.43 -0.76 -3.11
CA VAL A 63 12.18 0.61 -3.56
C VAL A 63 13.52 1.36 -3.70
N PRO A 64 13.84 1.92 -4.87
CA PRO A 64 15.10 2.62 -5.09
C PRO A 64 15.29 3.81 -4.16
N GLY A 65 16.53 4.08 -3.76
CA GLY A 65 16.86 5.22 -2.88
C GLY A 65 16.39 5.07 -1.44
N THR A 66 16.01 3.87 -1.02
CA THR A 66 15.62 3.58 0.36
C THR A 66 16.48 2.47 0.96
N ALA A 67 16.77 2.56 2.25
CA ALA A 67 17.32 1.46 3.02
C ALA A 67 16.21 0.47 3.43
N ASP A 68 16.56 -0.81 3.57
CA ASP A 68 15.66 -1.87 4.01
C ASP A 68 15.90 -2.18 5.49
N GLY A 69 14.99 -1.72 6.34
CA GLY A 69 15.01 -1.97 7.78
C GLY A 69 14.12 -3.17 8.15
N GLN A 70 14.51 -3.89 9.20
CA GLN A 70 13.68 -4.95 9.78
C GLN A 70 13.38 -4.65 11.25
N PHE A 71 12.16 -4.96 11.68
CA PHE A 71 11.77 -4.81 13.08
C PHE A 71 10.97 -6.04 13.54
N GLU A 72 11.46 -6.69 14.59
CA GLU A 72 10.73 -7.78 15.25
C GLU A 72 9.49 -7.23 15.97
N GLY A 73 8.34 -7.83 15.70
CA GLY A 73 7.05 -7.36 16.22
C GLY A 73 6.17 -6.65 15.19
N VAL A 74 6.71 -6.23 14.03
CA VAL A 74 5.87 -5.77 12.91
C VAL A 74 5.21 -6.98 12.24
N HIS A 75 3.88 -6.98 12.16
CA HIS A 75 3.14 -7.99 11.41
C HIS A 75 3.46 -7.91 9.91
N ARG A 76 3.56 -9.06 9.22
CA ARG A 76 3.98 -9.14 7.81
C ARG A 76 3.20 -8.23 6.84
N SER A 77 1.95 -7.90 7.15
CA SER A 77 1.12 -7.05 6.29
C SER A 77 1.38 -5.55 6.47
N HIS A 78 2.11 -5.15 7.50
CA HIS A 78 2.43 -3.76 7.81
C HIS A 78 3.89 -3.46 7.48
N TRP A 79 4.15 -2.18 7.25
CA TRP A 79 5.45 -1.62 6.97
C TRP A 79 5.41 -0.16 7.39
N TRP A 80 6.55 0.38 7.81
CA TRP A 80 6.70 1.78 8.19
C TRP A 80 7.75 2.44 7.31
N LEU A 81 7.63 3.75 7.12
CA LEU A 81 8.61 4.59 6.47
C LEU A 81 9.13 5.57 7.50
N VAL A 82 10.45 5.62 7.64
CA VAL A 82 11.14 6.59 8.47
C VAL A 82 12.10 7.34 7.57
N GLY A 83 12.08 8.65 7.63
CA GLY A 83 12.97 9.51 6.86
C GLY A 83 12.94 10.92 7.43
N THR A 84 13.96 11.70 7.12
CA THR A 84 14.07 13.09 7.54
C THR A 84 13.47 13.98 6.46
N VAL A 85 12.72 15.01 6.86
CA VAL A 85 12.25 16.03 5.92
C VAL A 85 13.44 16.89 5.51
N ARG A 86 13.57 17.16 4.22
CA ARG A 86 14.62 18.04 3.68
C ARG A 86 14.41 19.49 4.09
#